data_AF-A0A830C225-F1
#
_entry.id   AF-A0A830C225-F1
#
_cell.length_a   1.000
_cell.length_b   1.000
_cell.length_c   1.000
_cell.angle_alpha   90.00
_cell.angle_beta   90.00
_cell.angle_gamma   90.00
#
_symmetry.space_group_name_H-M   'P 1'
#
loop_
_entity.id
_entity.type
_entity.pdbx_description
1 polymer ?
#
loop_
_entity_poly.entity_id
_entity_poly.type
_entity_poly.pdbx_seq_one_letter_code
_entity_poly.pdbx_strand_id
1 'polypeptide(L)'
;GFVLRCEKVKLRSSFRAAGLGNTTTALTETKDGAVKENNSEQLDDQKMVRICDKLIQVFMVDKPTPTDWRRLLTFSKEWDNIGPHFYKRCEDRADSESDPGMKHKLLRLSRKLKEIDVDLQRQNELLDTIRKSPSEVGEIVARRRKDFTKEFFVHLHTVAESYYDNPTEQNAITKLGNICLAAVESYDTTTESLEALNAAELKFQDIINSPSVDAACRKIDNLAEKNQLDSALVLMITKAWSAAKESNMMKDEAKDVLYHLYKTASGNLQRLVPKEIRILKYLLTIEDPEERMSALNDAFTPGDELEGMDVDCLYTTPVQLHTWIRSVVDAYHFSREGTLIKEAKDLMSPTIIKKLEDLKKTIQDNFM
;
A
#
# COMPACT_ATOMS: atom_id res chain seq x y z
N GLY A 1 26.48 15.75 -32.57
CA GLY A 1 26.49 14.52 -31.77
C GLY A 1 27.71 14.52 -30.89
N PHE A 2 27.52 14.54 -29.57
CA PHE A 2 28.60 14.41 -28.60
C PHE A 2 28.15 13.45 -27.49
N VAL A 3 28.92 12.38 -27.35
CA VAL A 3 28.77 11.30 -26.37
C VAL A 3 29.42 11.75 -25.07
N LEU A 4 28.65 11.77 -23.97
CA LEU A 4 29.19 11.97 -22.62
C LEU A 4 29.48 10.61 -21.98
N ARG A 5 30.75 10.46 -21.58
CA ARG A 5 31.33 9.30 -20.91
C ARG A 5 31.03 9.40 -19.42
N CYS A 6 30.34 8.41 -18.87
CA CYS A 6 30.00 8.35 -17.45
C CYS A 6 31.19 7.78 -16.66
N GLU A 7 31.83 8.60 -15.82
CA GLU A 7 32.91 8.17 -14.93
C GLU A 7 32.34 7.46 -13.68
N LYS A 8 32.76 6.21 -13.50
CA LYS A 8 32.52 5.40 -12.31
C LYS A 8 33.37 5.91 -11.14
N VAL A 9 32.75 6.52 -10.13
CA VAL A 9 33.42 6.80 -8.84
C VAL A 9 33.50 5.52 -8.02
N LYS A 10 34.73 5.02 -7.87
CA LYS A 10 35.10 3.84 -7.08
C LYS A 10 35.28 4.28 -5.62
N LEU A 11 34.27 4.10 -4.75
CA LEU A 11 34.46 4.23 -3.31
C LEU A 11 35.29 3.04 -2.80
N ARG A 12 36.56 3.27 -2.50
CA ARG A 12 37.40 2.34 -1.72
C ARG A 12 37.16 2.60 -0.24
N SER A 13 36.31 1.80 0.39
CA SER A 13 36.31 1.65 1.85
C SER A 13 37.42 0.68 2.25
N SER A 14 38.54 1.20 2.74
CA SER A 14 39.60 0.37 3.33
C SER A 14 39.31 0.17 4.82
N PHE A 15 38.67 -0.94 5.14
CA PHE A 15 38.84 -1.59 6.44
C PHE A 15 39.62 -2.88 6.18
N ARG A 16 40.95 -2.83 6.35
CA ARG A 16 41.80 -4.02 6.36
C ARG A 16 41.99 -4.45 7.81
N ALA A 17 41.36 -5.56 8.17
CA ALA A 17 41.69 -6.30 9.39
C ALA A 17 43.06 -6.98 9.20
N ALA A 18 44.03 -6.66 10.06
CA ALA A 18 45.29 -7.37 10.13
C ALA A 18 45.12 -8.56 11.08
N GLY A 19 45.18 -9.77 10.52
CA GLY A 19 45.34 -11.00 11.29
C GLY A 19 46.79 -11.13 11.79
N LEU A 20 46.96 -11.64 13.02
CA LEU A 20 48.25 -12.04 13.56
C LEU A 20 48.12 -13.47 14.05
N GLY A 21 48.93 -14.33 13.43
CA GLY A 21 49.01 -15.76 13.71
C GLY A 21 49.78 -16.06 14.99
N ASN A 22 49.47 -17.22 15.55
CA ASN A 22 50.12 -17.80 16.70
C ASN A 22 51.57 -18.16 16.39
N THR A 23 52.48 -17.90 17.33
CA THR A 23 53.76 -18.61 17.39
C THR A 23 54.14 -18.86 18.85
N THR A 24 54.22 -20.15 19.17
CA THR A 24 54.67 -20.70 20.45
C THR A 24 56.18 -20.53 20.59
N THR A 25 56.68 -20.00 21.70
CA THR A 25 57.99 -20.38 22.24
C THR A 25 58.02 -20.14 23.75
N ALA A 26 58.29 -21.21 24.49
CA ALA A 26 58.45 -21.22 25.93
C ALA A 26 59.88 -20.79 26.33
N LEU A 27 60.02 -20.04 27.42
CA LEU A 27 60.73 -20.48 28.64
C LEU A 27 60.93 -19.34 29.67
N THR A 28 60.95 -19.79 30.92
CA THR A 28 61.46 -19.20 32.17
C THR A 28 60.57 -18.24 32.96
N GLU A 29 60.03 -18.83 34.03
CA GLU A 29 59.45 -18.19 35.21
C GLU A 29 60.46 -17.26 35.89
N THR A 30 60.02 -16.07 36.26
CA THR A 30 60.35 -15.49 37.57
C THR A 30 59.28 -14.47 37.96
N LYS A 31 58.87 -14.56 39.22
CA LYS A 31 57.77 -13.84 39.87
C LYS A 31 57.92 -12.32 39.75
N ASP A 32 56.86 -11.67 39.29
CA ASP A 32 56.30 -10.47 39.96
C ASP A 32 54.83 -10.32 39.55
N GLY A 33 53.96 -10.66 40.50
CA GLY A 33 52.52 -10.51 40.40
C GLY A 33 52.09 -9.09 40.77
N ALA A 34 50.95 -8.68 40.20
CA ALA A 34 50.17 -7.47 40.53
C ALA A 34 50.57 -6.12 39.88
N VAL A 35 50.75 -6.05 38.55
CA VAL A 35 50.60 -4.77 37.79
C VAL A 35 49.96 -4.93 36.39
N LYS A 36 49.75 -6.15 35.86
CA LYS A 36 49.40 -6.31 34.43
C LYS A 36 47.92 -6.20 34.05
N GLU A 37 46.96 -6.43 34.96
CA GLU A 37 45.53 -6.39 34.61
C GLU A 37 44.96 -4.96 34.48
N ASN A 38 45.38 -4.02 35.35
CA ASN A 38 44.90 -2.62 35.30
C ASN A 38 45.37 -1.85 34.05
N ASN A 39 46.54 -2.19 33.50
CA ASN A 39 47.05 -1.53 32.30
C ASN A 39 46.32 -1.99 31.04
N SER A 40 45.88 -3.26 30.95
CA SER A 40 45.17 -3.76 29.77
C SER A 40 43.75 -3.17 29.66
N GLU A 41 43.03 -3.04 30.77
CA GLU A 41 41.68 -2.44 30.78
C GLU A 41 41.73 -0.93 30.50
N GLN A 42 42.68 -0.20 31.10
CA GLN A 42 42.86 1.24 30.82
C GLN A 42 43.24 1.53 29.36
N LEU A 43 44.02 0.63 28.72
CA LEU A 43 44.39 0.78 27.32
C LEU A 43 43.19 0.54 26.38
N ASP A 44 42.30 -0.39 26.73
CA ASP A 44 41.10 -0.66 25.94
C ASP A 44 40.06 0.46 26.07
N ASP A 45 39.89 1.01 27.29
CA ASP A 45 39.05 2.19 27.54
C ASP A 45 39.53 3.42 26.76
N GLN A 46 40.84 3.71 26.75
CA GLN A 46 41.39 4.83 25.97
C GLN A 46 41.21 4.65 24.47
N LYS A 47 41.29 3.40 23.98
CA LYS A 47 41.03 3.08 22.58
C LYS A 47 39.56 3.29 22.23
N MET A 48 38.63 2.85 23.09
CA MET A 48 37.19 3.04 22.92
C MET A 48 36.80 4.52 22.93
N VAL A 49 37.41 5.33 23.80
CA VAL A 49 37.23 6.80 23.80
C VAL A 49 37.61 7.41 22.44
N ARG A 50 38.76 7.01 21.87
CA ARG A 50 39.20 7.50 20.55
C ARG A 50 38.26 7.06 19.42
N ILE A 51 37.69 5.85 19.51
CA ILE A 51 36.69 5.36 18.54
C ILE A 51 35.42 6.20 18.64
N CYS A 52 34.91 6.41 19.85
CA CYS A 52 33.71 7.22 20.08
C CYS A 52 33.90 8.67 19.62
N ASP A 53 35.05 9.30 19.90
CA ASP A 53 35.34 10.66 19.45
C ASP A 53 35.33 10.79 17.92
N LYS A 54 35.87 9.79 17.21
CA LYS A 54 35.81 9.74 15.74
C LYS A 54 34.38 9.55 15.24
N LEU A 55 33.60 8.68 15.88
CA LEU A 55 32.20 8.46 15.50
C LEU A 55 31.36 9.72 15.73
N ILE A 56 31.59 10.45 16.82
CA ILE A 56 30.94 11.75 17.07
C ILE A 56 31.26 12.71 15.93
N GLN A 57 32.53 12.80 15.51
CA GLN A 57 32.93 13.63 14.37
C GLN A 57 32.21 13.21 13.07
N VAL A 58 32.17 11.90 12.77
CA VAL A 58 31.49 11.38 11.58
C VAL A 58 30.00 11.74 11.60
N PHE A 59 29.30 11.49 12.70
CA PHE A 59 27.86 11.76 12.79
C PHE A 59 27.51 13.25 12.85
N MET A 60 28.42 14.12 13.31
CA MET A 60 28.17 15.56 13.39
C MET A 60 28.58 16.32 12.13
N VAL A 61 29.62 15.87 11.43
CA VAL A 61 30.28 16.64 10.36
C VAL A 61 30.15 15.93 9.02
N ASP A 62 30.64 14.69 8.92
CA ASP A 62 30.74 13.99 7.65
C ASP A 62 29.38 13.44 7.16
N LYS A 63 28.55 13.03 8.12
CA LYS A 63 27.28 12.32 7.92
C LYS A 63 26.23 12.86 8.88
N PRO A 64 25.78 14.12 8.73
CA PRO A 64 24.93 14.80 9.72
C PRO A 64 23.45 14.42 9.66
N THR A 65 23.02 13.62 8.69
CA THR A 65 21.59 13.33 8.46
C THR A 65 21.15 12.04 9.15
N PRO A 66 19.89 11.96 9.65
CA PRO A 66 19.33 10.73 10.22
C PRO A 66 19.36 9.53 9.26
N THR A 67 19.27 9.77 7.96
CA THR A 67 19.36 8.71 6.94
C THR A 67 20.77 8.12 6.87
N ASP A 68 21.80 8.97 6.93
CA ASP A 68 23.19 8.49 6.99
C ASP A 68 23.47 7.73 8.28
N TRP A 69 22.90 8.19 9.40
CA TRP A 69 23.04 7.54 10.70
C TRP A 69 22.46 6.13 10.65
N ARG A 70 21.22 5.98 10.16
CA ARG A 70 20.58 4.67 9.96
C ARG A 70 21.45 3.75 9.14
N ARG A 71 21.94 4.24 8.00
CA ARG A 71 22.82 3.47 7.12
C ARG A 71 24.05 2.97 7.89
N LEU A 72 24.80 3.87 8.53
CA LEU A 72 26.01 3.52 9.28
C LEU A 72 25.75 2.50 10.38
N LEU A 73 24.65 2.65 11.12
CA LEU A 73 24.25 1.71 12.17
C LEU A 73 23.91 0.34 11.59
N THR A 74 23.11 0.28 10.51
CA THR A 74 22.77 -0.98 9.83
C THR A 74 24.00 -1.75 9.33
N PHE A 75 25.07 -1.05 8.92
CA PHE A 75 26.33 -1.67 8.47
C PHE A 75 27.24 -2.11 9.61
N SER A 76 27.01 -1.66 10.84
CA SER A 76 27.94 -1.86 11.95
C SER A 76 27.63 -3.15 12.71
N LYS A 77 28.54 -4.13 12.60
CA LYS A 77 28.47 -5.39 13.38
C LYS A 77 28.89 -5.22 14.85
N GLU A 78 29.59 -4.14 15.16
CA GLU A 78 30.15 -3.87 16.50
C GLU A 78 29.35 -2.80 17.25
N TRP A 79 28.26 -2.28 16.67
CA TRP A 79 27.50 -1.20 17.29
C TRP A 79 26.94 -1.58 18.66
N ASP A 80 26.49 -2.81 18.85
CA ASP A 80 25.99 -3.28 20.16
C ASP A 80 27.07 -3.17 21.26
N ASN A 81 28.35 -3.32 20.90
CA ASN A 81 29.48 -3.15 21.81
C ASN A 81 29.89 -1.68 21.95
N ILE A 82 29.79 -0.88 20.88
CA ILE A 82 30.24 0.51 20.86
C ILE A 82 29.20 1.48 21.46
N GLY A 83 27.91 1.22 21.24
CA GLY A 83 26.79 2.09 21.57
C GLY A 83 26.80 2.59 23.02
N PRO A 84 26.92 1.71 24.03
CA PRO A 84 26.97 2.14 25.43
C PRO A 84 28.09 3.14 25.72
N HIS A 85 29.29 2.91 25.16
CA HIS A 85 30.43 3.82 25.31
C HIS A 85 30.23 5.12 24.53
N PHE A 86 29.63 5.05 23.34
CA PHE A 86 29.34 6.22 22.52
C PHE A 86 28.38 7.19 23.22
N TYR A 87 27.27 6.68 23.78
CA TYR A 87 26.29 7.52 24.47
C TYR A 87 26.90 8.16 25.73
N LYS A 88 27.65 7.39 26.53
CA LYS A 88 28.39 7.91 27.68
C LYS A 88 29.39 8.98 27.27
N ARG A 89 30.14 8.76 26.19
CA ARG A 89 31.12 9.72 25.68
C ARG A 89 30.47 11.03 25.19
N CYS A 90 29.28 10.96 24.60
CA CYS A 90 28.53 12.16 24.20
C CYS A 90 28.11 12.99 25.42
N GLU A 91 27.71 12.34 26.51
CA GLU A 91 27.36 12.98 27.79
C GLU A 91 28.59 13.61 28.43
N ASP A 92 29.69 12.86 28.58
CA ASP A 92 30.96 13.35 29.15
C ASP A 92 31.49 14.59 28.39
N ARG A 93 31.41 14.58 27.04
CA ARG A 93 31.79 15.75 26.23
C ARG A 93 30.83 16.92 26.41
N ALA A 94 29.53 16.67 26.51
CA ALA A 94 28.55 17.72 26.71
C ALA A 94 28.68 18.40 28.08
N ASP A 95 29.08 17.66 29.11
CA ASP A 95 29.30 18.20 30.47
C ASP A 95 30.60 18.98 30.59
N SER A 96 31.62 18.58 29.85
CA SER A 96 32.91 19.28 29.79
C SER A 96 32.93 20.47 28.81
N GLU A 97 31.90 20.61 27.97
CA GLU A 97 31.82 21.65 26.93
C GLU A 97 31.34 22.98 27.51
N SER A 98 32.07 24.06 27.19
CA SER A 98 31.77 25.41 27.65
C SER A 98 30.83 26.15 26.69
N ASP A 99 30.85 25.83 25.39
CA ASP A 99 29.92 26.42 24.42
C ASP A 99 28.50 25.82 24.58
N PRO A 100 27.48 26.61 24.96
CA PRO A 100 26.10 26.12 25.09
C PRO A 100 25.55 25.56 23.77
N GLY A 101 25.98 26.11 22.62
CA GLY A 101 25.56 25.66 21.30
C GLY A 101 26.05 24.25 20.98
N MET A 102 27.34 24.00 21.18
CA MET A 102 27.96 22.69 20.99
C MET A 102 27.44 21.66 22.00
N LYS A 103 27.26 22.05 23.26
CA LYS A 103 26.62 21.21 24.30
C LYS A 103 25.24 20.72 23.84
N HIS A 104 24.39 21.64 23.37
CA HIS A 104 23.06 21.27 22.86
C HIS A 104 23.14 20.32 21.65
N LYS A 105 24.09 20.52 20.73
CA LYS A 105 24.28 19.65 19.56
C LYS A 105 24.66 18.22 19.96
N LEU A 106 25.57 18.05 20.92
CA LEU A 106 26.00 16.73 21.42
C LEU A 106 24.85 15.97 22.09
N LEU A 107 24.08 16.63 22.97
CA LEU A 107 22.92 16.02 23.61
C LEU A 107 21.82 15.67 22.60
N ARG A 108 21.59 16.54 21.61
CA ARG A 108 20.64 16.28 20.52
C ARG A 108 21.06 15.10 19.66
N LEU A 109 22.34 14.99 19.32
CA LEU A 109 22.89 13.84 18.59
C LEU A 109 22.64 12.55 19.38
N SER A 110 23.07 12.51 20.64
CA SER A 110 22.93 11.33 21.50
C SER A 110 21.48 10.85 21.58
N ARG A 111 20.54 11.77 21.89
CA ARG A 111 19.11 11.42 21.96
C ARG A 111 18.55 10.90 20.63
N LYS A 112 18.79 11.60 19.53
CA LYS A 112 18.23 11.21 18.22
C LYS A 112 18.85 9.92 17.71
N LEU A 113 20.14 9.71 17.91
CA LEU A 113 20.81 8.48 17.49
C LEU A 113 20.28 7.30 18.30
N LYS A 114 20.02 7.50 19.61
CA LYS A 114 19.41 6.49 20.47
C LYS A 114 17.98 6.11 20.04
N GLU A 115 17.16 7.09 19.65
CA GLU A 115 15.83 6.83 19.07
C GLU A 115 15.95 5.96 17.81
N ILE A 116 16.87 6.31 16.91
CA ILE A 116 17.12 5.54 15.68
C ILE A 116 17.62 4.12 15.99
N ASP A 117 18.52 3.98 16.95
CA ASP A 117 19.10 2.69 17.37
C ASP A 117 18.01 1.74 17.89
N VAL A 118 17.14 2.23 18.77
CA VAL A 118 15.99 1.46 19.28
C VAL A 118 15.04 1.07 18.15
N ASP A 119 14.76 1.98 17.22
CA ASP A 119 13.91 1.69 16.06
C ASP A 119 14.54 0.60 15.17
N LEU A 120 15.86 0.70 14.90
CA LEU A 120 16.59 -0.29 14.11
C LEU A 120 16.62 -1.65 14.78
N GLN A 121 16.79 -1.71 16.11
CA GLN A 121 16.74 -2.96 16.86
C GLN A 121 15.38 -3.65 16.72
N ARG A 122 14.28 -2.91 16.86
CA ARG A 122 12.92 -3.44 16.64
C ARG A 122 12.73 -3.95 15.22
N GLN A 123 13.25 -3.22 14.22
CA GLN A 123 13.16 -3.61 12.81
C GLN A 123 14.02 -4.84 12.49
N ASN A 124 15.22 -4.95 13.09
CA ASN A 124 16.08 -6.12 12.97
C ASN A 124 15.46 -7.35 13.64
N GLU A 125 14.86 -7.20 14.81
CA GLU A 125 14.15 -8.29 15.49
C GLU A 125 12.98 -8.81 14.64
N LEU A 126 12.20 -7.91 14.03
CA LEU A 126 11.14 -8.28 13.10
C LEU A 126 11.72 -9.01 11.87
N LEU A 127 12.77 -8.47 11.26
CA LEU A 127 13.44 -9.10 10.12
C LEU A 127 13.97 -10.50 10.46
N ASP A 128 14.59 -10.67 11.61
CA ASP A 128 15.10 -11.96 12.07
C ASP A 128 13.97 -12.96 12.36
N THR A 129 12.84 -12.49 12.88
CA THR A 129 11.64 -13.31 13.06
C THR A 129 11.15 -13.84 11.70
N ILE A 130 11.09 -12.97 10.69
CA ILE A 130 10.65 -13.34 9.34
C ILE A 130 11.66 -14.27 8.66
N ARG A 131 12.97 -14.03 8.83
CA ARG A 131 14.03 -14.90 8.30
C ARG A 131 13.99 -16.31 8.88
N LYS A 132 13.64 -16.45 10.17
CA LYS A 132 13.52 -17.75 10.84
C LYS A 132 12.30 -18.54 10.34
N SER A 133 11.21 -17.86 10.01
CA SER A 133 9.95 -18.49 9.58
C SER A 133 9.37 -17.85 8.31
N PRO A 134 10.03 -17.97 7.14
CA PRO A 134 9.59 -17.32 5.91
C PRO A 134 8.26 -17.88 5.37
N SER A 135 7.86 -19.09 5.74
CA SER A 135 6.54 -19.67 5.41
C SER A 135 5.39 -19.10 6.23
N GLU A 136 5.69 -18.45 7.36
CA GLU A 136 4.69 -17.95 8.32
C GLU A 136 4.53 -16.43 8.25
N VAL A 137 5.04 -15.78 7.20
CA VAL A 137 4.99 -14.31 7.06
C VAL A 137 3.57 -13.77 7.21
N GLY A 138 2.57 -14.46 6.65
CA GLY A 138 1.15 -14.07 6.80
C GLY A 138 0.68 -14.03 8.26
N GLU A 139 1.07 -15.01 9.07
CA GLU A 139 0.73 -15.04 10.50
C GLU A 139 1.49 -13.96 11.29
N ILE A 140 2.77 -13.75 10.96
CA ILE A 140 3.59 -12.69 11.57
C ILE A 140 2.97 -11.32 11.28
N VAL A 141 2.55 -11.07 10.03
CA VAL A 141 1.84 -9.85 9.64
C VAL A 141 0.55 -9.70 10.43
N ALA A 142 -0.27 -10.75 10.52
CA ALA A 142 -1.54 -10.68 11.25
C ALA A 142 -1.36 -10.32 12.74
N ARG A 143 -0.31 -10.81 13.40
CA ARG A 143 -0.03 -10.56 14.82
C ARG A 143 0.71 -9.23 15.07
N ARG A 144 1.56 -8.82 14.13
CA ARG A 144 2.47 -7.67 14.28
C ARG A 144 2.25 -6.60 13.21
N ARG A 145 1.04 -6.47 12.64
CA ARG A 145 0.75 -5.55 11.52
C ARG A 145 1.27 -4.13 11.74
N LYS A 146 1.16 -3.61 12.97
CA LYS A 146 1.66 -2.28 13.40
C LYS A 146 3.18 -2.08 13.28
N ASP A 147 3.95 -3.17 13.19
CA ASP A 147 5.41 -3.14 13.06
C ASP A 147 5.85 -3.09 11.58
N PHE A 148 4.98 -3.44 10.63
CA PHE A 148 5.21 -3.34 9.19
C PHE A 148 4.91 -1.93 8.69
N THR A 149 5.75 -0.97 9.06
CA THR A 149 5.62 0.44 8.65
C THR A 149 6.46 0.74 7.40
N LYS A 150 6.28 1.94 6.83
CA LYS A 150 7.13 2.44 5.74
C LYS A 150 8.62 2.41 6.12
N GLU A 151 8.94 2.77 7.36
CA GLU A 151 10.30 2.79 7.89
C GLU A 151 10.92 1.39 7.94
N PHE A 152 10.12 0.36 8.25
CA PHE A 152 10.58 -1.04 8.19
C PHE A 152 10.98 -1.45 6.77
N PHE A 153 10.18 -1.11 5.76
CA PHE A 153 10.52 -1.43 4.37
C PHE A 153 11.72 -0.63 3.85
N VAL A 154 11.89 0.63 4.29
CA VAL A 154 13.11 1.42 4.01
C VAL A 154 14.34 0.78 4.65
N HIS A 155 14.23 0.30 5.88
CA HIS A 155 15.31 -0.44 6.56
C HIS A 155 15.64 -1.73 5.82
N LEU A 156 14.63 -2.51 5.43
CA LEU A 156 14.81 -3.75 4.68
C LEU A 156 15.54 -3.53 3.36
N HIS A 157 15.21 -2.45 2.64
CA HIS A 157 15.93 -2.05 1.43
C HIS A 157 17.39 -1.68 1.73
N THR A 158 17.63 -0.92 2.80
CA THR A 158 18.98 -0.54 3.25
C THR A 158 19.82 -1.78 3.62
N VAL A 159 19.21 -2.76 4.28
CA VAL A 159 19.84 -4.06 4.57
C VAL A 159 20.14 -4.82 3.29
N ALA A 160 19.24 -4.85 2.30
CA ALA A 160 19.51 -5.50 1.01
C ALA A 160 20.65 -4.81 0.24
N GLU A 161 20.72 -3.48 0.26
CA GLU A 161 21.84 -2.72 -0.30
C GLU A 161 23.16 -3.02 0.42
N SER A 162 23.11 -3.46 1.68
CA SER A 162 24.32 -3.74 2.45
C SER A 162 25.11 -4.95 1.93
N TYR A 163 24.42 -5.89 1.29
CA TYR A 163 25.01 -7.08 0.66
C TYR A 163 25.44 -6.82 -0.79
N TYR A 164 26.04 -5.65 -1.07
CA TYR A 164 26.45 -5.24 -2.42
C TYR A 164 27.48 -6.18 -3.07
N ASP A 165 28.24 -6.91 -2.26
CA ASP A 165 29.24 -7.90 -2.67
C ASP A 165 28.69 -9.33 -2.70
N ASN A 166 27.47 -9.56 -2.19
CA ASN A 166 26.81 -10.85 -2.12
C ASN A 166 25.41 -10.79 -2.76
N PRO A 167 25.31 -10.97 -4.10
CA PRO A 167 24.04 -10.87 -4.81
C PRO A 167 23.02 -11.92 -4.36
N THR A 168 23.46 -13.07 -3.83
CA THR A 168 22.56 -14.11 -3.33
C THR A 168 21.81 -13.64 -2.09
N GLU A 169 22.52 -13.10 -1.11
CA GLU A 169 21.92 -12.56 0.11
C GLU A 169 21.06 -11.33 -0.20
N GLN A 170 21.53 -10.43 -1.06
CA GLN A 170 20.75 -9.27 -1.50
C GLN A 170 19.41 -9.68 -2.13
N ASN A 171 19.43 -10.66 -3.03
CA ASN A 171 18.21 -11.18 -3.66
C ASN A 171 17.29 -11.87 -2.65
N ALA A 172 17.84 -12.60 -1.68
CA ALA A 172 17.06 -13.24 -0.62
C ALA A 172 16.29 -12.21 0.22
N ILE A 173 16.95 -11.12 0.64
CA ILE A 173 16.31 -10.04 1.41
C ILE A 173 15.27 -9.29 0.58
N THR A 174 15.57 -9.03 -0.70
CA THR A 174 14.61 -8.39 -1.62
C THR A 174 13.36 -9.26 -1.80
N LYS A 175 13.53 -10.57 -2.00
CA LYS A 175 12.42 -11.52 -2.12
C LYS A 175 11.58 -11.56 -0.85
N LEU A 176 12.24 -11.60 0.31
CA LEU A 176 11.56 -11.58 1.61
C LEU A 176 10.76 -10.27 1.80
N GLY A 177 11.29 -9.14 1.35
CA GLY A 177 10.55 -7.86 1.34
C GLY A 177 9.30 -7.88 0.48
N ASN A 178 9.37 -8.46 -0.72
CA ASN A 178 8.19 -8.61 -1.58
C ASN A 178 7.14 -9.53 -0.95
N ILE A 179 7.55 -10.61 -0.28
CA ILE A 179 6.64 -11.51 0.44
C ILE A 179 5.95 -10.76 1.59
N CYS A 180 6.70 -9.98 2.37
CA CYS A 180 6.14 -9.15 3.44
C CYS A 180 5.14 -8.12 2.92
N LEU A 181 5.47 -7.45 1.81
CA LEU A 181 4.59 -6.45 1.21
C LEU A 181 3.28 -7.08 0.73
N ALA A 182 3.37 -8.18 -0.01
CA ALA A 182 2.19 -8.91 -0.48
C ALA A 182 1.32 -9.43 0.68
N ALA A 183 1.94 -9.91 1.77
CA ALA A 183 1.23 -10.35 2.95
C ALA A 183 0.53 -9.19 3.68
N VAL A 184 1.17 -8.02 3.77
CA VAL A 184 0.58 -6.80 4.33
C VAL A 184 -0.61 -6.32 3.50
N GLU A 185 -0.44 -6.21 2.18
CA GLU A 185 -1.51 -5.82 1.25
C GLU A 185 -2.70 -6.78 1.34
N SER A 186 -2.44 -8.09 1.36
CA SER A 186 -3.49 -9.10 1.52
C SER A 186 -4.21 -8.99 2.86
N TYR A 187 -3.49 -8.75 3.96
CA TYR A 187 -4.08 -8.59 5.29
C TYR A 187 -4.95 -7.34 5.35
N ASP A 188 -4.43 -6.20 4.90
CA ASP A 188 -5.14 -4.92 4.92
C ASP A 188 -6.41 -4.96 4.05
N THR A 189 -6.30 -5.50 2.83
CA THR A 189 -7.45 -5.66 1.93
C THR A 189 -8.52 -6.57 2.53
N THR A 190 -8.10 -7.65 3.20
CA THR A 190 -9.04 -8.57 3.86
C THR A 190 -9.74 -7.90 5.04
N THR A 191 -8.99 -7.17 5.88
CA THR A 191 -9.55 -6.44 7.03
C THR A 191 -10.49 -5.34 6.57
N GLU A 192 -10.11 -4.53 5.58
CA GLU A 192 -10.97 -3.50 4.99
C GLU A 192 -12.25 -4.11 4.40
N SER A 193 -12.14 -5.23 3.68
CA SER A 193 -13.30 -5.94 3.15
C SER A 193 -14.20 -6.49 4.26
N LEU A 194 -13.65 -6.98 5.37
CA LEU A 194 -14.42 -7.47 6.50
C LEU A 194 -15.17 -6.31 7.19
N GLU A 195 -14.50 -5.18 7.40
CA GLU A 195 -15.12 -3.97 7.96
C GLU A 195 -16.24 -3.45 7.07
N ALA A 196 -16.02 -3.43 5.74
CA ALA A 196 -17.05 -3.05 4.78
C ALA A 196 -18.26 -4.00 4.82
N LEU A 197 -18.03 -5.31 4.92
CA LEU A 197 -19.10 -6.31 5.07
C LEU A 197 -19.87 -6.13 6.38
N ASN A 198 -19.19 -5.94 7.51
CA ASN A 198 -19.83 -5.72 8.81
C ASN A 198 -20.67 -4.43 8.83
N ALA A 199 -20.13 -3.34 8.26
CA ALA A 199 -20.85 -2.07 8.15
C ALA A 199 -22.10 -2.21 7.27
N ALA A 200 -21.98 -2.91 6.14
CA ALA A 200 -23.10 -3.17 5.25
C ALA A 200 -24.13 -4.12 5.88
N GLU A 201 -23.72 -5.07 6.72
CA GLU A 201 -24.63 -5.96 7.45
C GLU A 201 -25.49 -5.17 8.43
N LEU A 202 -24.89 -4.25 9.20
CA LEU A 202 -25.61 -3.37 10.11
C LEU A 202 -26.62 -2.49 9.38
N LYS A 203 -26.24 -1.91 8.24
CA LYS A 203 -27.16 -1.14 7.38
C LYS A 203 -28.31 -2.01 6.86
N PHE A 204 -28.02 -3.23 6.42
CA PHE A 204 -29.05 -4.13 5.90
C PHE A 204 -30.03 -4.56 6.98
N GLN A 205 -29.54 -4.86 8.19
CA GLN A 205 -30.38 -5.11 9.36
C GLN A 205 -31.27 -3.90 9.70
N ASP A 206 -30.74 -2.68 9.66
CA ASP A 206 -31.53 -1.46 9.88
C ASP A 206 -32.61 -1.27 8.80
N ILE A 207 -32.35 -1.63 7.54
CA ILE A 207 -33.34 -1.61 6.46
C ILE A 207 -34.44 -2.64 6.71
N ILE A 208 -34.09 -3.90 6.98
CA ILE A 208 -35.05 -5.00 7.19
C ILE A 208 -35.94 -4.74 8.40
N ASN A 209 -35.39 -4.17 9.48
CA ASN A 209 -36.14 -3.86 10.70
C ASN A 209 -37.01 -2.60 10.59
N SER A 210 -37.18 -2.04 9.38
CA SER A 210 -38.07 -0.91 9.17
C SER A 210 -39.53 -1.30 9.37
N PRO A 211 -40.38 -0.36 9.85
CA PRO A 211 -41.79 -0.66 10.17
C PRO A 211 -42.68 -0.91 8.94
N SER A 212 -42.20 -0.63 7.73
CA SER A 212 -42.91 -0.86 6.46
C SER A 212 -41.93 -0.94 5.29
N VAL A 213 -42.39 -1.51 4.17
CA VAL A 213 -41.64 -1.55 2.90
C VAL A 213 -41.28 -0.15 2.42
N ASP A 214 -42.23 0.78 2.45
CA ASP A 214 -42.00 2.17 2.05
C ASP A 214 -40.91 2.84 2.91
N ALA A 215 -40.93 2.60 4.23
CA ALA A 215 -39.89 3.13 5.12
C ALA A 215 -38.52 2.51 4.80
N ALA A 216 -38.47 1.22 4.49
CA ALA A 216 -37.25 0.54 4.10
C ALA A 216 -36.69 1.05 2.76
N CYS A 217 -37.54 1.24 1.74
CA CYS A 217 -37.16 1.81 0.45
C CYS A 217 -36.62 3.24 0.61
N ARG A 218 -37.30 4.09 1.40
CA ARG A 218 -36.79 5.44 1.70
C ARG A 218 -35.43 5.43 2.38
N LYS A 219 -35.13 4.44 3.24
CA LYS A 219 -33.79 4.32 3.82
C LYS A 219 -32.73 4.02 2.76
N ILE A 220 -33.04 3.15 1.80
CA ILE A 220 -32.16 2.88 0.66
C ILE A 220 -31.92 4.14 -0.16
N ASP A 221 -32.98 4.91 -0.47
CA ASP A 221 -32.85 6.18 -1.20
C ASP A 221 -31.97 7.18 -0.44
N ASN A 222 -32.20 7.36 0.87
CA ASN A 222 -31.37 8.22 1.72
C ASN A 222 -29.89 7.77 1.77
N LEU A 223 -29.61 6.46 1.73
CA LEU A 223 -28.25 5.93 1.68
C LEU A 223 -27.61 6.22 0.31
N ALA A 224 -28.37 6.12 -0.77
CA ALA A 224 -27.89 6.46 -2.12
C ALA A 224 -27.54 7.95 -2.23
N GLU A 225 -28.43 8.84 -1.77
CA GLU A 225 -28.21 10.30 -1.78
C GLU A 225 -26.94 10.71 -1.02
N LYS A 226 -26.58 9.98 0.04
CA LYS A 226 -25.38 10.22 0.85
C LYS A 226 -24.13 9.52 0.33
N ASN A 227 -24.18 8.84 -0.82
CA ASN A 227 -23.11 7.96 -1.32
C ASN A 227 -22.72 6.86 -0.31
N GLN A 228 -23.67 6.40 0.50
CA GLN A 228 -23.51 5.35 1.51
C GLN A 228 -24.15 4.01 1.12
N LEU A 229 -24.79 3.95 -0.06
CA LEU A 229 -25.24 2.71 -0.70
C LEU A 229 -24.04 2.05 -1.39
N ASP A 230 -23.15 1.48 -0.58
CA ASP A 230 -21.92 0.85 -1.04
C ASP A 230 -22.16 -0.51 -1.74
N SER A 231 -21.18 -0.95 -2.53
CA SER A 231 -21.30 -2.19 -3.30
C SER A 231 -21.47 -3.45 -2.44
N ALA A 232 -20.99 -3.45 -1.19
CA ALA A 232 -21.16 -4.58 -0.28
C ALA A 232 -22.62 -4.68 0.21
N LEU A 233 -23.24 -3.54 0.54
CA LEU A 233 -24.66 -3.47 0.89
C LEU A 233 -25.56 -3.90 -0.28
N VAL A 234 -25.31 -3.39 -1.49
CA VAL A 234 -26.10 -3.79 -2.68
C VAL A 234 -25.95 -5.28 -2.97
N LEU A 235 -24.74 -5.84 -2.82
CA LEU A 235 -24.50 -7.27 -2.99
C LEU A 235 -25.28 -8.10 -1.95
N MET A 236 -25.34 -7.65 -0.69
CA MET A 236 -26.12 -8.33 0.34
C MET A 236 -27.62 -8.32 0.06
N ILE A 237 -28.17 -7.18 -0.34
CA ILE A 237 -29.59 -7.08 -0.74
C ILE A 237 -29.88 -8.02 -1.91
N THR A 238 -29.00 -8.03 -2.92
CA THR A 238 -29.13 -8.88 -4.11
C THR A 238 -29.09 -10.37 -3.74
N LYS A 239 -28.14 -10.78 -2.90
CA LYS A 239 -28.04 -12.16 -2.42
C LYS A 239 -29.26 -12.58 -1.60
N ALA A 240 -29.75 -11.70 -0.72
CA ALA A 240 -30.94 -11.96 0.08
C ALA A 240 -32.18 -12.17 -0.81
N TRP A 241 -32.37 -11.33 -1.82
CA TRP A 241 -33.43 -11.51 -2.81
C TRP A 241 -33.29 -12.83 -3.59
N SER A 242 -32.11 -13.12 -4.14
CA SER A 242 -31.89 -14.37 -4.90
C SER A 242 -32.18 -15.61 -4.05
N ALA A 243 -31.70 -15.63 -2.80
CA ALA A 243 -31.96 -16.72 -1.87
C ALA A 243 -33.46 -16.84 -1.51
N ALA A 244 -34.15 -15.72 -1.30
CA ALA A 244 -35.59 -15.71 -1.01
C ALA A 244 -36.43 -16.19 -2.20
N LYS A 245 -36.07 -15.75 -3.42
CA LYS A 245 -36.72 -16.13 -4.68
C LYS A 245 -36.69 -17.64 -4.90
N GLU A 246 -35.55 -18.28 -4.62
CA GLU A 246 -35.35 -19.73 -4.80
C GLU A 246 -35.88 -20.57 -3.63
N SER A 247 -36.19 -19.95 -2.49
CA SER A 247 -36.62 -20.66 -1.28
C SER A 247 -38.11 -20.99 -1.28
N ASN A 248 -38.43 -22.26 -1.01
CA ASN A 248 -39.79 -22.72 -0.74
C ASN A 248 -40.19 -22.57 0.74
N MET A 249 -39.27 -22.12 1.60
CA MET A 249 -39.48 -21.98 3.05
C MET A 249 -39.88 -20.56 3.48
N MET A 250 -39.81 -19.58 2.56
CA MET A 250 -40.17 -18.19 2.81
C MET A 250 -41.60 -17.90 2.37
N LYS A 251 -42.33 -17.11 3.17
CA LYS A 251 -43.64 -16.61 2.83
C LYS A 251 -43.57 -15.61 1.68
N ASP A 252 -44.62 -15.54 0.87
CA ASP A 252 -44.66 -14.66 -0.30
C ASP A 252 -44.55 -13.17 0.07
N GLU A 253 -45.08 -12.76 1.22
CA GLU A 253 -44.94 -11.38 1.70
C GLU A 253 -43.48 -11.03 2.00
N ALA A 254 -42.69 -11.97 2.52
CA ALA A 254 -41.27 -11.75 2.78
C ALA A 254 -40.46 -11.67 1.47
N LYS A 255 -40.87 -12.45 0.45
CA LYS A 255 -40.28 -12.38 -0.90
C LYS A 255 -40.59 -11.04 -1.55
N ASP A 256 -41.83 -10.57 -1.44
CA ASP A 256 -42.27 -9.29 -2.00
C ASP A 256 -41.50 -8.11 -1.39
N VAL A 257 -41.35 -8.10 -0.06
CA VAL A 257 -40.51 -7.11 0.65
C VAL A 257 -39.09 -7.11 0.07
N LEU A 258 -38.42 -8.27 0.00
CA LEU A 258 -37.05 -8.37 -0.50
C LEU A 258 -36.92 -8.00 -1.99
N TYR A 259 -37.93 -8.30 -2.80
CA TYR A 259 -37.99 -7.88 -4.19
C TYR A 259 -38.01 -6.35 -4.33
N HIS A 260 -38.85 -5.68 -3.54
CA HIS A 260 -38.91 -4.23 -3.51
C HIS A 260 -37.59 -3.60 -3.07
N LEU A 261 -36.97 -4.12 -2.01
CA LEU A 261 -35.64 -3.64 -1.59
C LEU A 261 -34.59 -3.81 -2.68
N TYR A 262 -34.59 -4.96 -3.36
CA TYR A 262 -33.69 -5.22 -4.48
C TYR A 262 -33.92 -4.26 -5.65
N LYS A 263 -35.17 -4.04 -6.07
CA LYS A 263 -35.49 -3.11 -7.17
C LYS A 263 -35.10 -1.67 -6.81
N THR A 264 -35.37 -1.22 -5.58
CA THR A 264 -34.97 0.13 -5.11
C THR A 264 -33.45 0.29 -5.06
N ALA A 265 -32.71 -0.69 -4.51
CA ALA A 265 -31.25 -0.63 -4.47
C ALA A 265 -30.62 -0.68 -5.87
N SER A 266 -31.14 -1.52 -6.75
CA SER A 266 -30.66 -1.65 -8.14
C SER A 266 -30.96 -0.39 -8.96
N GLY A 267 -32.14 0.21 -8.80
CA GLY A 267 -32.50 1.46 -9.46
C GLY A 267 -31.59 2.62 -9.03
N ASN A 268 -31.28 2.73 -7.74
CA ASN A 268 -30.33 3.73 -7.24
C ASN A 268 -28.90 3.49 -7.78
N LEU A 269 -28.45 2.25 -7.90
CA LEU A 269 -27.15 1.95 -8.51
C LEU A 269 -27.12 2.36 -9.99
N GLN A 270 -28.19 2.11 -10.74
CA GLN A 270 -28.30 2.54 -12.14
C GLN A 270 -28.21 4.06 -12.29
N ARG A 271 -28.75 4.83 -11.36
CA ARG A 271 -28.65 6.31 -11.37
C ARG A 271 -27.23 6.84 -11.14
N LEU A 272 -26.40 6.09 -10.40
CA LEU A 272 -24.97 6.42 -10.23
C LEU A 272 -24.15 6.15 -11.51
N VAL A 273 -24.67 5.33 -12.43
CA VAL A 273 -24.04 5.10 -13.74
C VAL A 273 -24.21 6.36 -14.60
N PRO A 274 -23.11 6.90 -15.19
CA PRO A 274 -23.19 8.04 -16.09
C PRO A 274 -24.25 7.81 -17.17
N LYS A 275 -25.08 8.82 -17.45
CA LYS A 275 -26.19 8.70 -18.39
C LYS A 275 -25.75 8.23 -19.78
N GLU A 276 -24.53 8.57 -20.20
CA GLU A 276 -23.93 8.08 -21.44
C GLU A 276 -23.73 6.55 -21.44
N ILE A 277 -23.32 5.95 -20.31
CA ILE A 277 -23.19 4.50 -20.20
C ILE A 277 -24.58 3.83 -20.23
N ARG A 278 -25.60 4.47 -19.64
CA ARG A 278 -26.99 3.98 -19.70
C ARG A 278 -27.54 4.01 -21.12
N ILE A 279 -27.36 5.13 -21.84
CA ILE A 279 -27.70 5.27 -23.27
C ILE A 279 -26.96 4.21 -24.10
N LEU A 280 -25.67 3.99 -23.87
CA LEU A 280 -24.90 2.95 -24.57
C LEU A 280 -25.44 1.55 -24.34
N LYS A 281 -25.78 1.18 -23.09
CA LYS A 281 -26.37 -0.13 -22.79
C LYS A 281 -27.67 -0.32 -23.57
N TYR A 282 -28.53 0.69 -23.62
CA TYR A 282 -29.76 0.63 -24.40
C TYR A 282 -29.48 0.45 -25.90
N LEU A 283 -28.64 1.30 -26.50
CA LEU A 283 -28.28 1.22 -27.93
C LEU A 283 -27.70 -0.14 -28.33
N LEU A 284 -26.96 -0.80 -27.44
CA LEU A 284 -26.39 -2.13 -27.67
C LEU A 284 -27.42 -3.27 -27.65
N THR A 285 -28.60 -3.04 -27.06
CA THR A 285 -29.72 -4.01 -27.09
C THR A 285 -30.49 -3.97 -28.40
N ILE A 286 -30.40 -2.88 -29.17
CA ILE A 286 -31.10 -2.71 -30.45
C ILE A 286 -30.35 -3.45 -31.56
N GLU A 287 -30.93 -4.53 -32.08
CA GLU A 287 -30.33 -5.33 -33.15
C GLU A 287 -30.46 -4.66 -34.52
N ASP A 288 -31.60 -4.03 -34.79
CA ASP A 288 -31.89 -3.39 -36.08
C ASP A 288 -31.09 -2.08 -36.28
N PRO A 289 -30.34 -1.92 -37.39
CA PRO A 289 -29.55 -0.72 -37.64
C PRO A 289 -30.37 0.57 -37.82
N GLU A 290 -31.59 0.48 -38.40
CA GLU A 290 -32.43 1.67 -38.61
C GLU A 290 -33.05 2.14 -37.29
N GLU A 291 -33.58 1.21 -36.49
CA GLU A 291 -34.05 1.50 -35.12
C GLU A 291 -32.94 2.06 -34.24
N ARG A 292 -31.70 1.56 -34.37
CA ARG A 292 -30.56 2.08 -33.61
C ARG A 292 -30.17 3.48 -34.04
N MET A 293 -30.28 3.79 -35.34
CA MET A 293 -30.07 5.14 -35.85
C MET A 293 -31.18 6.09 -35.37
N SER A 294 -32.43 5.64 -35.33
CA SER A 294 -33.53 6.42 -34.73
C SER A 294 -33.27 6.69 -33.26
N ALA A 295 -32.90 5.68 -32.48
CA ALA A 295 -32.59 5.82 -31.05
C ALA A 295 -31.37 6.72 -30.80
N LEU A 296 -30.38 6.75 -31.71
CA LEU A 296 -29.28 7.72 -31.65
C LEU A 296 -29.77 9.15 -31.88
N ASN A 297 -30.63 9.38 -32.88
CA ASN A 297 -31.23 10.69 -33.12
C ASN A 297 -32.05 11.17 -31.91
N ASP A 298 -32.82 10.27 -31.31
CA ASP A 298 -33.60 10.56 -30.10
C ASP A 298 -32.67 10.90 -28.92
N ALA A 299 -31.60 10.11 -28.71
CA ALA A 299 -30.61 10.36 -27.66
C ALA A 299 -29.82 11.67 -27.86
N PHE A 300 -29.73 12.20 -29.08
CA PHE A 300 -29.08 13.47 -29.38
C PHE A 300 -30.02 14.66 -29.45
N THR A 301 -31.34 14.42 -29.38
CA THR A 301 -32.34 15.48 -29.38
C THR A 301 -32.57 15.94 -27.94
N PRO A 302 -32.29 17.21 -27.60
CA PRO A 302 -32.51 17.72 -26.25
C PRO A 302 -34.01 17.67 -25.89
N GLY A 303 -34.33 17.12 -24.72
CA GLY A 303 -35.69 16.99 -24.20
C GLY A 303 -35.72 16.96 -22.68
N ASP A 304 -36.90 16.80 -22.08
CA ASP A 304 -36.99 16.61 -20.63
C ASP A 304 -36.45 15.22 -20.25
N GLU A 305 -35.51 15.18 -19.30
CA GLU A 305 -34.97 13.92 -18.79
C GLU A 305 -35.91 13.32 -17.74
N LEU A 306 -36.30 12.07 -17.95
CA LEU A 306 -37.10 11.31 -17.00
C LEU A 306 -36.36 10.02 -16.64
N GLU A 307 -35.91 9.92 -15.39
CA GLU A 307 -35.23 8.73 -14.86
C GLU A 307 -36.24 7.80 -14.15
N GLY A 308 -36.70 6.79 -14.88
CA GLY A 308 -37.67 5.80 -14.40
C GLY A 308 -37.01 4.59 -13.73
N MET A 309 -37.83 3.68 -13.19
CA MET A 309 -37.33 2.40 -12.65
C MET A 309 -37.00 1.36 -13.72
N ASP A 310 -37.62 1.46 -14.91
CA ASP A 310 -37.45 0.50 -16.01
C ASP A 310 -37.16 1.16 -17.37
N VAL A 311 -37.51 2.44 -17.57
CA VAL A 311 -37.24 3.18 -18.81
C VAL A 311 -36.74 4.58 -18.47
N ASP A 312 -35.60 4.92 -19.06
CA ASP A 312 -34.91 6.19 -18.92
C ASP A 312 -35.09 7.00 -20.22
N CYS A 313 -35.68 8.19 -20.13
CA CYS A 313 -35.64 9.17 -21.22
C CYS A 313 -34.43 10.07 -20.97
N LEU A 314 -33.30 9.74 -21.58
CA LEU A 314 -32.03 10.45 -21.40
C LEU A 314 -31.54 11.00 -22.73
N TYR A 315 -30.94 12.19 -22.71
CA TYR A 315 -30.26 12.75 -23.86
C TYR A 315 -28.79 13.05 -23.53
N THR A 316 -27.95 13.05 -24.56
CA THR A 316 -26.53 13.38 -24.49
C THR A 316 -26.10 14.09 -25.77
N THR A 317 -24.82 14.45 -25.87
CA THR A 317 -24.26 15.03 -27.09
C THR A 317 -23.46 13.97 -27.86
N PRO A 318 -23.40 14.06 -29.21
CA PRO A 318 -22.57 13.16 -30.01
C PRO A 318 -21.11 13.10 -29.52
N VAL A 319 -20.55 14.25 -29.12
CA VAL A 319 -19.19 14.37 -28.60
C VAL A 319 -18.98 13.60 -27.28
N GLN A 320 -19.92 13.73 -26.34
CA GLN A 320 -19.83 13.06 -25.04
C GLN A 320 -19.98 11.54 -25.19
N LEU A 321 -20.97 11.09 -25.94
CA LEU A 321 -21.19 9.67 -26.19
C LEU A 321 -19.99 9.03 -26.90
N HIS A 322 -19.46 9.69 -27.93
CA HIS A 322 -18.26 9.24 -28.63
C HIS A 322 -17.02 9.16 -27.71
N THR A 323 -16.84 10.12 -26.80
CA THR A 323 -15.73 10.14 -25.84
C THR A 323 -15.81 8.97 -24.86
N TRP A 324 -17.00 8.64 -24.38
CA TRP A 324 -17.22 7.47 -23.52
C TRP A 324 -16.96 6.16 -24.26
N ILE A 325 -17.48 6.00 -25.48
CA ILE A 325 -17.22 4.80 -26.30
C ILE A 325 -15.72 4.61 -26.51
N ARG A 326 -15.01 5.66 -26.91
CA ARG A 326 -13.55 5.61 -27.09
C ARG A 326 -12.85 5.17 -25.80
N SER A 327 -13.23 5.75 -24.66
CA SER A 327 -12.60 5.42 -23.37
C SER A 327 -12.79 3.95 -22.98
N VAL A 328 -13.97 3.37 -23.25
CA VAL A 328 -14.25 1.94 -22.98
C VAL A 328 -13.47 1.03 -23.93
N VAL A 329 -13.44 1.36 -25.23
CA VAL A 329 -12.69 0.59 -26.25
C VAL A 329 -11.18 0.65 -25.98
N ASP A 330 -10.63 1.82 -25.66
CA ASP A 330 -9.22 1.98 -25.35
C ASP A 330 -8.84 1.18 -24.09
N ALA A 331 -9.67 1.22 -23.03
CA ALA A 331 -9.41 0.46 -21.81
C ALA A 331 -9.37 -1.07 -22.03
N TYR A 332 -10.20 -1.59 -22.94
CA TYR A 332 -10.19 -3.00 -23.34
C TYR A 332 -8.87 -3.38 -24.04
N HIS A 333 -8.45 -2.60 -25.04
CA HIS A 333 -7.25 -2.88 -25.83
C HIS A 333 -5.93 -2.65 -25.06
N PHE A 334 -5.91 -1.74 -24.07
CA PHE A 334 -4.73 -1.43 -23.27
C PHE A 334 -4.62 -2.20 -21.94
N SER A 335 -5.47 -3.21 -21.71
CA SER A 335 -5.49 -4.07 -20.50
C SER A 335 -5.41 -3.29 -19.17
N ARG A 336 -6.02 -2.11 -19.09
CA ARG A 336 -6.10 -1.30 -17.86
C ARG A 336 -7.43 -1.59 -17.15
N GLU A 337 -7.56 -2.79 -16.61
CA GLU A 337 -8.73 -3.19 -15.80
C GLU A 337 -8.92 -2.32 -14.54
N GLY A 338 -7.88 -1.62 -14.08
CA GLY A 338 -7.87 -0.93 -12.77
C GLY A 338 -8.56 0.43 -12.69
N THR A 339 -9.04 1.01 -13.79
CA THR A 339 -9.58 2.40 -13.81
C THR A 339 -11.04 2.54 -14.24
N LEU A 340 -11.73 1.45 -14.55
CA LEU A 340 -13.13 1.50 -15.00
C LEU A 340 -14.10 1.07 -13.91
N ILE A 341 -15.26 1.73 -13.88
CA ILE A 341 -16.39 1.38 -13.00
C ILE A 341 -16.89 -0.03 -13.39
N LYS A 342 -17.33 -0.81 -12.40
CA LYS A 342 -17.74 -2.23 -12.53
C LYS A 342 -18.73 -2.48 -13.68
N GLU A 343 -19.62 -1.54 -13.96
CA GLU A 343 -20.64 -1.62 -15.02
C GLU A 343 -20.09 -1.42 -16.44
N ALA A 344 -18.91 -0.82 -16.58
CA ALA A 344 -18.19 -0.74 -17.85
C ALA A 344 -17.41 -2.05 -18.15
N LYS A 345 -17.18 -2.89 -17.14
CA LYS A 345 -16.57 -4.22 -17.31
C LYS A 345 -17.46 -5.17 -18.11
N ASP A 346 -18.79 -5.06 -17.94
CA ASP A 346 -19.76 -5.86 -18.71
C ASP A 346 -19.76 -5.50 -20.21
N LEU A 347 -19.27 -4.31 -20.57
CA LEU A 347 -19.13 -3.84 -21.96
C LEU A 347 -17.83 -4.32 -22.63
N MET A 348 -16.94 -4.97 -21.88
CA MET A 348 -15.62 -5.43 -22.35
C MET A 348 -15.62 -6.86 -22.93
N SER A 349 -16.77 -7.39 -23.36
CA SER A 349 -16.78 -8.66 -24.10
C SER A 349 -16.36 -8.44 -25.57
N PRO A 350 -15.66 -9.38 -26.22
CA PRO A 350 -15.17 -9.20 -27.60
C PRO A 350 -16.29 -8.86 -28.60
N THR A 351 -17.49 -9.40 -28.40
CA THR A 351 -18.66 -9.15 -29.24
C THR A 351 -19.25 -7.76 -29.03
N ILE A 352 -19.31 -7.29 -27.79
CA ILE A 352 -19.80 -5.95 -27.46
C ILE A 352 -18.81 -4.87 -27.90
N ILE A 353 -17.50 -5.10 -27.74
CA ILE A 353 -16.46 -4.17 -28.20
C ILE A 353 -16.55 -3.94 -29.71
N LYS A 354 -16.77 -4.99 -30.51
CA LYS A 354 -16.98 -4.84 -31.94
C LYS A 354 -18.22 -3.98 -32.26
N LYS A 355 -19.34 -4.20 -31.57
CA LYS A 355 -20.54 -3.37 -31.71
C LYS A 355 -20.27 -1.90 -31.32
N LEU A 356 -19.46 -1.66 -30.28
CA LEU A 356 -19.05 -0.33 -29.86
C LEU A 356 -18.13 0.36 -30.86
N GLU A 357 -17.23 -0.37 -31.52
CA GLU A 357 -16.38 0.15 -32.61
C GLU A 357 -17.22 0.57 -33.82
N ASP A 358 -18.21 -0.24 -34.21
CA ASP A 358 -19.16 0.08 -35.28
C ASP A 358 -20.02 1.31 -34.91
N LEU A 359 -20.51 1.37 -33.67
CA LEU A 359 -21.28 2.51 -33.16
C LEU A 359 -20.45 3.80 -33.11
N LYS A 360 -19.18 3.70 -32.67
CA LYS A 360 -18.22 4.82 -32.66
C LYS A 360 -18.07 5.41 -34.07
N LYS A 361 -17.85 4.54 -35.06
CA LYS A 361 -17.72 4.96 -36.46
C LYS A 361 -19.01 5.60 -36.97
N THR A 362 -20.15 5.00 -36.65
CA THR A 362 -21.47 5.53 -37.03
C THR A 362 -21.71 6.93 -36.48
N ILE A 363 -21.38 7.17 -35.20
CA ILE A 363 -21.51 8.50 -34.58
C ILE A 363 -20.56 9.49 -35.25
N GLN A 364 -19.32 9.07 -35.53
CA GLN A 364 -18.32 9.94 -36.15
C GLN A 364 -18.64 10.27 -37.61
N ASP A 365 -19.23 9.36 -38.38
CA ASP A 365 -19.52 9.59 -39.79
C ASP A 365 -20.81 10.42 -40.01
N ASN A 366 -21.77 10.37 -39.06
CA ASN A 366 -23.10 10.98 -39.23
C ASN A 366 -23.39 12.19 -38.33
N PHE A 367 -22.64 12.38 -37.23
CA PHE A 367 -22.97 13.39 -36.21
C PHE A 367 -21.77 14.25 -35.76
N MET A 368 -20.56 14.03 -36.28
CA MET A 368 -19.34 14.79 -35.96
C MET A 368 -18.61 15.19 -37.25
#